data_AF-A0A0X3TK72-F1
#
_entry.id   AF-A0A0X3TK72-F1
#
_cell.length_a   1.000
_cell.length_b   1.000
_cell.length_c   1.000
_cell.angle_alpha   90.00
_cell.angle_beta   90.00
_cell.angle_gamma   90.00
#
_symmetry.space_group_name_H-M   'P 1'
#
loop_
_entity.id
_entity.type
_entity.pdbx_description
1 polymer ?
#
loop_
_entity_poly.entity_id
_entity_poly.type
_entity_poly.pdbx_seq_one_letter_code
_entity_poly.pdbx_strand_id
1 'polypeptide(L)'
;MGADKLTSELLNLAEDIDVSEELFHRAIKRWRLGNPPGKGKNTVGDEVNWECLLEYFDGRGDDLHLISVDGDYSSELDSKSLKPILRRDWEKATVASRIFLYRSLSEFFRTHFPAIKLASEVKLHSIIDELEASRSFSRTHSVVSELLAEGELTLGAANRILKIAQKNNQVGWIVTDKDLYELFSLIRSEHGTKLSKADKEYLDRVVDEGEAIWGEEGEDEIPF
;
A
#
# COMPACT_ATOMS: atom_id res chain seq x y z
N MET A 1 -8.44 8.73 5.04
CA MET A 1 -8.35 8.58 6.52
C MET A 1 -7.62 7.32 6.98
N GLY A 2 -7.51 6.25 6.18
CA GLY A 2 -6.75 5.04 6.57
C GLY A 2 -5.22 5.20 6.62
N ALA A 3 -4.65 5.99 5.69
CA ALA A 3 -3.19 6.17 5.60
C ALA A 3 -2.58 6.87 6.84
N ASP A 4 -3.25 7.90 7.38
CA ASP A 4 -2.76 8.63 8.56
C ASP A 4 -2.78 7.76 9.82
N LYS A 5 -3.81 6.91 9.95
CA LYS A 5 -3.92 5.96 11.07
C LYS A 5 -2.81 4.91 11.03
N LEU A 6 -2.58 4.31 9.85
CA LEU A 6 -1.49 3.35 9.66
C LEU A 6 -0.12 3.97 9.93
N THR A 7 0.10 5.21 9.45
CA THR A 7 1.33 5.95 9.69
C THR A 7 1.53 6.18 11.19
N SER A 8 0.49 6.57 11.91
CA SER A 8 0.52 6.79 13.35
C SER A 8 0.82 5.49 14.11
N GLU A 9 0.19 4.38 13.73
CA GLU A 9 0.45 3.06 14.32
C GLU A 9 1.91 2.62 14.10
N LEU A 10 2.46 2.85 12.91
CA LEU A 10 3.86 2.53 12.59
C LEU A 10 4.84 3.40 13.40
N LEU A 11 4.56 4.70 13.55
CA LEU A 11 5.38 5.60 14.37
C LEU A 11 5.31 5.24 15.86
N ASN A 12 4.16 4.80 16.36
CA ASN A 12 4.02 4.36 17.76
C ASN A 12 4.81 3.07 18.07
N LEU A 13 5.14 2.27 17.05
CA LEU A 13 6.00 1.10 17.20
C LEU A 13 7.49 1.43 17.03
N ALA A 14 7.81 2.63 16.53
CA ALA A 14 9.18 3.05 16.33
C ALA A 14 9.84 3.42 17.67
N GLU A 15 11.15 3.19 17.74
CA GLU A 15 11.97 3.66 18.84
C GLU A 15 12.42 5.09 18.56
N ASP A 16 12.08 6.01 19.47
CA ASP A 16 12.55 7.40 19.41
C ASP A 16 14.00 7.47 19.89
N ILE A 17 14.86 7.97 19.01
CA ILE A 17 16.28 8.15 19.30
C ILE A 17 16.53 9.61 19.71
N ASP A 18 16.99 9.81 20.95
CA ASP A 18 17.32 11.14 21.44
C ASP A 18 18.65 11.65 20.84
N VAL A 19 18.64 12.91 20.41
CA VAL A 19 19.78 13.57 19.74
C VAL A 19 20.59 14.31 20.80
N SER A 20 21.65 13.67 21.30
CA SER A 20 22.58 14.31 22.22
C SER A 20 23.39 15.44 21.57
N GLU A 21 23.95 16.34 22.39
CA GLU A 21 24.84 17.40 21.90
C GLU A 21 26.07 16.82 21.18
N GLU A 22 26.62 15.70 21.67
CA GLU A 22 27.75 15.02 21.04
C GLU A 22 27.42 14.51 19.64
N LEU A 23 26.24 13.90 19.49
CA LEU A 23 25.76 13.38 18.22
C LEU A 23 25.52 14.52 17.23
N PHE A 24 24.88 15.60 17.70
CA PHE A 24 24.69 16.81 16.91
C PHE A 24 26.03 17.41 16.46
N HIS A 25 27.05 17.45 17.33
CA HIS A 25 28.39 17.90 16.95
C HIS A 25 29.05 17.02 15.89
N ARG A 26 28.87 15.69 15.95
CA ARG A 26 29.35 14.78 14.90
C ARG A 26 28.65 15.04 13.56
N ALA A 27 27.34 15.25 13.58
CA ALA A 27 26.57 15.59 12.39
C ALA A 27 27.04 16.92 11.77
N ILE A 28 27.26 17.96 12.57
CA ILE A 28 27.80 19.24 12.12
C ILE A 28 29.19 19.07 11.50
N LYS A 29 30.05 18.22 12.09
CA LYS A 29 31.37 17.92 11.55
C LYS A 29 31.28 17.19 10.21
N ARG A 30 30.40 16.20 10.08
CA ARG A 30 30.12 15.47 8.83
C ARG A 30 29.69 16.42 7.72
N TRP A 31 28.71 17.28 8.01
CA TRP A 31 28.21 18.31 7.09
C TRP A 31 29.31 19.27 6.64
N ARG A 32 30.09 19.82 7.58
CA ARG A 32 31.19 20.76 7.26
C ARG A 32 32.29 20.14 6.41
N LEU A 33 32.51 18.83 6.53
CA LEU A 33 33.46 18.09 5.70
C LEU A 33 32.89 17.69 4.33
N GLY A 34 31.60 17.91 4.09
CA GLY A 34 30.92 17.49 2.86
C GLY A 34 30.76 15.98 2.75
N ASN A 35 30.78 15.26 3.87
CA ASN A 35 30.57 13.82 3.90
C ASN A 35 29.06 13.53 3.81
N PRO A 36 28.63 12.54 3.01
CA PRO A 36 27.22 12.16 2.94
C PRO A 36 26.73 11.56 4.28
N PRO A 37 25.41 11.40 4.49
CA PRO A 37 24.34 11.90 3.63
C PRO A 37 24.17 13.43 3.80
N GLY A 38 23.39 14.04 2.93
CA GLY A 38 23.20 15.48 2.84
C GLY A 38 23.87 16.12 1.63
N LYS A 39 23.34 17.28 1.24
CA LYS A 39 23.90 18.21 0.26
C LYS A 39 24.08 19.55 0.95
N GLY A 40 25.17 20.26 0.64
CA GLY A 40 25.63 21.52 1.27
C GLY A 40 24.63 22.67 1.39
N LYS A 41 23.55 22.43 2.13
CA LYS A 41 22.45 23.32 2.49
C LYS A 41 22.59 23.68 3.97
N ASN A 42 21.87 24.70 4.42
CA ASN A 42 21.88 25.17 5.81
C ASN A 42 21.19 24.23 6.83
N THR A 43 21.04 22.95 6.52
CA THR A 43 20.34 21.95 7.34
C THR A 43 21.22 20.72 7.53
N VAL A 44 21.14 20.08 8.70
CA VAL A 44 21.96 18.91 9.06
C VAL A 44 21.13 17.66 9.39
N GLY A 45 19.88 17.61 8.93
CA GLY A 45 18.93 16.58 9.33
C GLY A 45 19.35 15.17 8.90
N ASP A 46 19.86 15.02 7.68
CA ASP A 46 20.34 13.72 7.19
C ASP A 46 21.60 13.28 7.92
N GLU A 47 22.51 14.21 8.19
CA GLU A 47 23.71 13.96 8.97
C GLU A 47 23.37 13.52 10.39
N VAL A 48 22.38 14.16 11.04
CA VAL A 48 21.89 13.76 12.36
C VAL A 48 21.29 12.37 12.31
N ASN A 49 20.37 12.08 11.38
CA ASN A 49 19.75 10.76 11.25
C ASN A 49 20.81 9.66 11.08
N TRP A 50 21.83 9.91 10.27
CA TRP A 50 22.89 8.95 10.04
C TRP A 50 23.78 8.74 11.28
N GLU A 51 24.16 9.80 11.98
CA GLU A 51 24.94 9.69 13.23
C GLU A 51 24.14 9.02 14.36
N CYS A 52 22.80 9.16 14.37
CA CYS A 52 21.91 8.38 15.24
C CYS A 52 21.97 6.90 14.94
N LEU A 53 21.84 6.52 13.66
CA LEU A 53 21.92 5.12 13.25
C LEU A 53 23.27 4.48 13.64
N LEU A 54 24.38 5.20 13.48
CA LEU A 54 25.71 4.69 13.82
C LEU A 54 25.96 4.54 15.33
N GLU A 55 25.32 5.37 16.17
CA GLU A 55 25.51 5.34 17.62
C GLU A 55 24.63 4.28 18.28
N TYR A 56 23.33 4.25 17.91
CA TYR A 56 22.35 3.45 18.62
C TYR A 56 22.28 2.00 18.11
N PHE A 57 22.68 1.75 16.87
CA PHE A 57 22.64 0.41 16.32
C PHE A 57 23.99 -0.28 16.53
N ASP A 58 24.08 -1.15 17.53
CA ASP A 58 25.30 -1.90 17.83
C ASP A 58 25.53 -3.09 16.87
N GLY A 59 24.55 -3.39 16.02
CA GLY A 59 24.65 -4.35 14.94
C GLY A 59 24.86 -5.80 15.38
N ARG A 60 24.50 -6.17 16.61
CA ARG A 60 24.64 -7.54 17.11
C ARG A 60 23.64 -8.50 16.47
N GLY A 61 23.88 -8.84 15.21
CA GLY A 61 23.22 -9.92 14.48
C GLY A 61 22.11 -9.49 13.51
N ASP A 62 21.65 -8.25 13.58
CA ASP A 62 20.58 -7.76 12.72
C ASP A 62 21.10 -6.89 11.58
N ASP A 63 20.57 -7.12 10.38
CA ASP A 63 20.82 -6.30 9.20
C ASP A 63 19.96 -5.03 9.25
N LEU A 64 20.53 -3.86 8.93
CA LEU A 64 19.76 -2.61 8.83
C LEU A 64 19.11 -2.48 7.44
N HIS A 65 17.80 -2.24 7.44
CA HIS A 65 17.03 -1.93 6.23
C HIS A 65 16.65 -0.44 6.20
N LEU A 66 17.44 0.36 5.51
CA LEU A 66 17.19 1.79 5.33
C LEU A 66 16.18 2.03 4.21
N ILE A 67 15.07 2.72 4.52
CA ILE A 67 14.04 3.08 3.54
C ILE A 67 14.11 4.59 3.33
N SER A 68 14.51 5.03 2.13
CA SER A 68 14.62 6.45 1.82
C SER A 68 14.40 6.74 0.34
N VAL A 69 13.57 7.75 0.08
CA VAL A 69 13.41 8.38 -1.25
C VAL A 69 14.49 9.45 -1.48
N ASP A 70 15.26 9.83 -0.46
CA ASP A 70 16.33 10.81 -0.65
C ASP A 70 17.50 10.20 -1.41
N GLY A 71 17.96 10.90 -2.45
CA GLY A 71 19.10 10.49 -3.26
C GLY A 71 20.43 10.61 -2.51
N ASP A 72 20.46 11.34 -1.39
CA ASP A 72 21.69 11.65 -0.66
C ASP A 72 22.31 10.41 0.03
N TYR A 73 21.50 9.38 0.29
CA TYR A 73 21.97 8.06 0.75
C TYR A 73 22.40 7.14 -0.41
N SER A 74 21.92 7.44 -1.63
CA SER A 74 22.09 6.56 -2.79
C SER A 74 23.33 6.88 -3.64
N SER A 75 23.90 5.84 -4.26
CA SER A 75 24.98 5.97 -5.23
C SER A 75 24.49 6.69 -6.49
N GLU A 76 25.38 7.47 -7.10
CA GLU A 76 25.09 8.16 -8.36
C GLU A 76 25.00 7.20 -9.55
N LEU A 77 25.65 6.04 -9.45
CA LEU A 77 25.66 5.01 -10.51
C LEU A 77 24.49 4.04 -10.39
N ASP A 78 24.01 3.80 -9.17
CA ASP A 78 22.88 2.91 -8.91
C ASP A 78 22.09 3.45 -7.70
N SER A 79 20.92 4.01 -7.99
CA SER A 79 20.04 4.62 -6.99
C SER A 79 19.50 3.62 -5.97
N LYS A 80 19.63 2.31 -6.20
CA LYS A 80 19.28 1.25 -5.25
C LYS A 80 20.43 0.85 -4.34
N SER A 81 21.64 1.31 -4.64
CA SER A 81 22.81 1.03 -3.83
C SER A 81 23.12 2.19 -2.90
N LEU A 82 23.50 1.87 -1.66
CA LEU A 82 23.99 2.85 -0.71
C LEU A 82 25.34 3.43 -1.17
N LYS A 83 25.59 4.72 -0.94
CA LYS A 83 26.90 5.34 -1.21
C LYS A 83 28.03 4.55 -0.52
N PRO A 84 29.18 4.32 -1.19
CA PRO A 84 30.28 3.55 -0.62
C PRO A 84 30.83 4.09 0.71
N ILE A 85 30.81 5.41 0.91
CA ILE A 85 31.25 6.05 2.16
C ILE A 85 30.32 5.64 3.33
N LEU A 86 29.00 5.69 3.11
CA LEU A 86 28.01 5.32 4.12
C LEU A 86 28.10 3.83 4.47
N ARG A 87 28.27 2.97 3.45
CA ARG A 87 28.50 1.55 3.68
C ARG A 87 29.73 1.32 4.56
N ARG A 88 30.83 2.01 4.25
CA ARG A 88 32.07 1.91 5.02
C ARG A 88 31.92 2.43 6.45
N ASP A 89 31.15 3.51 6.66
CA ASP A 89 30.87 4.03 7.99
C ASP A 89 30.06 3.01 8.81
N TRP A 90 29.05 2.38 8.19
CA TRP A 90 28.26 1.32 8.82
C TRP A 90 29.09 0.11 9.22
N GLU A 91 29.91 -0.40 8.30
CA GLU A 91 30.80 -1.55 8.53
C GLU A 91 31.87 -1.29 9.62
N LYS A 92 32.18 -0.02 9.89
CA LYS A 92 33.09 0.36 10.99
C LYS A 92 32.37 0.45 12.33
N ALA A 93 31.13 0.92 12.33
CA ALA A 93 30.34 1.11 13.54
C ALA A 93 29.76 -0.21 14.06
N THR A 94 29.46 -1.15 13.16
CA THR A 94 28.77 -2.40 13.48
C THR A 94 29.65 -3.62 13.24
N VAL A 95 29.40 -4.71 13.99
CA VAL A 95 30.09 -5.99 13.80
C VAL A 95 29.12 -7.00 13.21
N ALA A 96 29.42 -7.48 12.00
CA ALA A 96 28.63 -8.51 11.30
C ALA A 96 27.18 -8.12 10.95
N SER A 97 26.90 -6.82 10.79
CA SER A 97 25.62 -6.30 10.27
C SER A 97 25.80 -5.75 8.85
N ARG A 98 24.87 -6.07 7.93
CA ARG A 98 24.79 -5.46 6.60
C ARG A 98 23.76 -4.36 6.58
N ILE A 99 23.94 -3.42 5.66
CA ILE A 99 22.98 -2.35 5.40
C ILE A 99 22.40 -2.47 3.97
N PHE A 100 21.08 -2.39 3.87
CA PHE A 100 20.32 -2.42 2.62
C PHE A 100 19.55 -1.12 2.43
N LEU A 101 19.46 -0.62 1.20
CA LEU A 101 18.71 0.58 0.86
C LEU A 101 17.48 0.21 0.01
N TYR A 102 16.31 0.73 0.40
CA TYR A 102 15.06 0.61 -0.33
C TYR A 102 14.50 1.99 -0.66
N ARG A 103 13.86 2.13 -1.82
CA ARG A 103 13.31 3.42 -2.28
C ARG A 103 11.86 3.63 -1.84
N SER A 104 11.21 2.58 -1.36
CA SER A 104 9.85 2.66 -0.82
C SER A 104 9.59 1.54 0.18
N LEU A 105 8.63 1.77 1.06
CA LEU A 105 8.14 0.76 2.00
C LEU A 105 7.56 -0.46 1.26
N SER A 106 6.87 -0.24 0.14
CA SER A 106 6.35 -1.31 -0.72
C SER A 106 7.45 -2.21 -1.29
N GLU A 107 8.60 -1.65 -1.67
CA GLU A 107 9.76 -2.42 -2.13
C GLU A 107 10.34 -3.31 -1.03
N PHE A 108 10.42 -2.77 0.19
CA PHE A 108 10.86 -3.51 1.38
C PHE A 108 9.91 -4.67 1.69
N PHE A 109 8.60 -4.42 1.80
CA PHE A 109 7.62 -5.48 2.11
C PHE A 109 7.56 -6.56 1.05
N ARG A 110 7.66 -6.21 -0.25
CA ARG A 110 7.69 -7.21 -1.32
C ARG A 110 8.92 -8.13 -1.23
N THR A 111 10.05 -7.61 -0.74
CA THR A 111 11.30 -8.36 -0.67
C THR A 111 11.34 -9.29 0.52
N HIS A 112 10.90 -8.82 1.70
CA HIS A 112 11.05 -9.56 2.96
C HIS A 112 9.76 -10.20 3.47
N PHE A 113 8.60 -9.68 3.06
CA PHE A 113 7.30 -10.14 3.52
C PHE A 113 6.34 -10.41 2.35
N PRO A 114 6.74 -11.22 1.34
CA PRO A 114 5.87 -11.54 0.21
C PRO A 114 4.57 -12.23 0.66
N ALA A 115 4.61 -12.93 1.80
CA ALA A 115 3.44 -13.58 2.40
C ALA A 115 2.36 -12.57 2.84
N ILE A 116 2.70 -11.33 3.23
CA ILE A 116 1.70 -10.31 3.57
C ILE A 116 0.82 -10.00 2.36
N LYS A 117 1.45 -9.81 1.19
CA LYS A 117 0.73 -9.58 -0.06
C LYS A 117 -0.15 -10.77 -0.44
N LEU A 118 0.36 -11.99 -0.26
CA LEU A 118 -0.43 -13.20 -0.52
C LEU A 118 -1.62 -13.29 0.43
N ALA A 119 -1.44 -13.01 1.71
CA ALA A 119 -2.52 -13.04 2.71
C ALA A 119 -3.60 -12.00 2.42
N SER A 120 -3.23 -10.77 2.02
CA SER A 120 -4.20 -9.75 1.60
C SER A 120 -4.95 -10.16 0.33
N GLU A 121 -4.28 -10.75 -0.66
CA GLU A 121 -4.93 -11.25 -1.88
C GLU A 121 -5.89 -12.41 -1.58
N VAL A 122 -5.50 -13.34 -0.71
CA VAL A 122 -6.37 -14.44 -0.24
C VAL A 122 -7.59 -13.89 0.51
N LYS A 123 -7.40 -12.92 1.39
CA LYS A 123 -8.50 -12.27 2.11
C LYS A 123 -9.47 -11.59 1.15
N LEU A 124 -8.96 -10.79 0.21
CA LEU A 124 -9.77 -10.12 -0.81
C LEU A 124 -10.57 -11.13 -1.63
N HIS A 125 -9.95 -12.23 -2.05
CA HIS A 125 -10.65 -13.30 -2.77
C HIS A 125 -11.77 -13.94 -1.92
N SER A 126 -11.51 -14.21 -0.64
CA SER A 126 -12.52 -14.75 0.27
C SER A 126 -13.73 -13.82 0.39
N ILE A 127 -13.53 -12.51 0.52
CA ILE A 127 -14.62 -11.54 0.63
C ILE A 127 -15.44 -11.50 -0.67
N ILE A 128 -14.79 -11.58 -1.84
CA ILE A 128 -15.49 -11.63 -3.14
C ILE A 128 -16.29 -12.93 -3.29
N ASP A 129 -15.76 -14.07 -2.82
CA ASP A 129 -16.47 -15.34 -2.84
C ASP A 129 -17.74 -15.27 -1.95
N GLU A 130 -17.66 -14.57 -0.82
CA GLU A 130 -18.82 -14.31 0.05
C GLU A 130 -19.84 -13.36 -0.59
N LEU A 131 -19.39 -12.36 -1.36
CA LEU A 131 -20.28 -11.49 -2.12
C LEU A 131 -21.07 -12.29 -3.17
N GLU A 132 -20.37 -13.18 -3.89
CA GLU A 132 -20.95 -14.07 -4.89
C GLU A 132 -22.01 -14.99 -4.28
N ALA A 133 -21.71 -15.55 -3.11
CA ALA A 133 -22.59 -16.47 -2.38
C ALA A 133 -23.66 -15.78 -1.53
N SER A 134 -23.70 -14.44 -1.47
CA SER A 134 -24.65 -13.69 -0.65
C SER A 134 -26.10 -13.99 -1.05
N ARG A 135 -26.97 -14.12 -0.03
CA ARG A 135 -28.41 -14.44 -0.16
C ARG A 135 -29.34 -13.47 0.60
N SER A 136 -28.80 -12.40 1.19
CA SER A 136 -29.61 -11.35 1.81
C SER A 136 -28.98 -9.97 1.65
N PHE A 137 -29.81 -8.93 1.51
CA PHE A 137 -29.32 -7.56 1.28
C PHE A 137 -28.42 -7.11 2.43
N SER A 138 -28.81 -7.41 3.67
CA SER A 138 -28.00 -7.13 4.85
C SER A 138 -26.62 -7.78 4.80
N ARG A 139 -26.50 -9.03 4.34
CA ARG A 139 -25.19 -9.66 4.16
C ARG A 139 -24.40 -9.01 3.04
N THR A 140 -25.04 -8.71 1.91
CA THR A 140 -24.40 -8.01 0.79
C THR A 140 -23.79 -6.68 1.22
N HIS A 141 -24.54 -5.82 1.93
CA HIS A 141 -24.00 -4.56 2.46
C HIS A 141 -22.81 -4.76 3.41
N SER A 142 -22.89 -5.77 4.29
CA SER A 142 -21.78 -6.08 5.19
C SER A 142 -20.52 -6.44 4.41
N VAL A 143 -20.66 -7.31 3.40
CA VAL A 143 -19.54 -7.74 2.56
C VAL A 143 -19.00 -6.59 1.70
N VAL A 144 -19.87 -5.74 1.16
CA VAL A 144 -19.47 -4.55 0.39
C VAL A 144 -18.71 -3.55 1.26
N SER A 145 -19.15 -3.34 2.51
CA SER A 145 -18.41 -2.53 3.48
C SER A 145 -17.03 -3.11 3.78
N GLU A 146 -16.90 -4.44 3.86
CA GLU A 146 -15.61 -5.12 4.03
C GLU A 146 -14.71 -4.93 2.79
N LEU A 147 -15.26 -5.03 1.57
CA LEU A 147 -14.52 -4.77 0.33
C LEU A 147 -14.01 -3.33 0.23
N LEU A 148 -14.85 -2.34 0.56
CA LEU A 148 -14.45 -0.93 0.54
C LEU A 148 -13.35 -0.63 1.57
N ALA A 149 -13.31 -1.37 2.68
CA ALA A 149 -12.27 -1.22 3.69
C ALA A 149 -10.88 -1.72 3.25
N GLU A 150 -10.81 -2.66 2.30
CA GLU A 150 -9.54 -3.12 1.72
C GLU A 150 -8.87 -2.05 0.82
N GLY A 151 -9.64 -1.07 0.33
CA GLY A 151 -9.15 0.17 -0.29
C GLY A 151 -8.67 0.04 -1.74
N GLU A 152 -7.85 -0.97 -2.07
CA GLU A 152 -7.37 -1.20 -3.44
C GLU A 152 -7.97 -2.48 -4.04
N LEU A 153 -8.58 -2.36 -5.23
CA LEU A 153 -9.07 -3.51 -5.99
C LEU A 153 -8.11 -3.82 -7.14
N THR A 154 -7.78 -5.10 -7.30
CA THR A 154 -7.10 -5.54 -8.53
C THR A 154 -8.08 -5.54 -9.71
N LEU A 155 -7.58 -5.39 -10.94
CA LEU A 155 -8.42 -5.52 -12.15
C LEU A 155 -9.17 -6.88 -12.19
N GLY A 156 -8.54 -7.95 -11.70
CA GLY A 156 -9.17 -9.27 -11.61
C GLY A 156 -10.35 -9.27 -10.62
N ALA A 157 -10.17 -8.66 -9.44
CA ALA A 157 -11.23 -8.48 -8.46
C ALA A 157 -12.39 -7.63 -9.00
N ALA A 158 -12.08 -6.49 -9.63
CA ALA A 158 -13.08 -5.64 -10.27
C ALA A 158 -13.93 -6.40 -11.30
N ASN A 159 -13.30 -7.16 -12.20
CA ASN A 159 -14.02 -7.98 -13.18
C ASN A 159 -14.90 -9.05 -12.52
N ARG A 160 -14.46 -9.67 -11.41
CA ARG A 160 -15.29 -10.64 -10.68
C ARG A 160 -16.51 -9.96 -10.05
N ILE A 161 -16.32 -8.81 -9.40
CA ILE A 161 -17.41 -8.05 -8.77
C ILE A 161 -18.48 -7.65 -9.80
N LEU A 162 -18.07 -7.14 -10.97
CA LEU A 162 -19.01 -6.80 -12.05
C LEU A 162 -19.82 -8.01 -12.53
N LYS A 163 -19.17 -9.17 -12.69
CA LYS A 163 -19.85 -10.41 -13.06
C LYS A 163 -20.83 -10.89 -11.99
N ILE A 164 -20.51 -10.72 -10.70
CA ILE A 164 -21.42 -11.04 -9.60
C ILE A 164 -22.67 -10.16 -9.70
N ALA A 165 -22.50 -8.85 -9.91
CA ALA A 165 -23.62 -7.93 -10.03
C ALA A 165 -24.56 -8.25 -11.20
N GLN A 166 -24.01 -8.76 -12.30
CA GLN A 166 -24.77 -9.19 -13.49
C GLN A 166 -25.47 -10.56 -13.32
N LYS A 167 -24.97 -11.44 -12.43
CA LYS A 167 -25.47 -12.83 -12.30
C LYS A 167 -26.25 -13.10 -11.03
N ASN A 168 -25.90 -12.43 -9.94
CA ASN A 168 -26.60 -12.54 -8.68
C ASN A 168 -27.64 -11.42 -8.61
N ASN A 169 -28.89 -11.74 -8.95
CA ASN A 169 -30.02 -10.80 -8.95
C ASN A 169 -30.14 -10.02 -7.64
N GLN A 170 -29.81 -10.64 -6.51
CA GLN A 170 -29.92 -10.03 -5.19
C GLN A 170 -28.81 -8.99 -4.94
N VAL A 171 -27.65 -9.11 -5.57
CA VAL A 171 -26.62 -8.06 -5.62
C VAL A 171 -26.99 -7.01 -6.67
N GLY A 172 -27.44 -7.46 -7.85
CA GLY A 172 -27.91 -6.60 -8.93
C GLY A 172 -29.04 -5.64 -8.52
N TRP A 173 -29.98 -6.08 -7.67
CA TRP A 173 -31.10 -5.27 -7.20
C TRP A 173 -30.71 -4.05 -6.39
N ILE A 174 -29.53 -4.06 -5.78
CA ILE A 174 -29.11 -3.02 -4.84
C ILE A 174 -27.84 -2.30 -5.30
N VAL A 175 -27.49 -2.37 -6.58
CA VAL A 175 -26.30 -1.69 -7.13
C VAL A 175 -26.36 -0.17 -6.98
N THR A 176 -27.56 0.38 -6.81
CA THR A 176 -27.82 1.82 -6.56
C THR A 176 -27.73 2.20 -5.09
N ASP A 177 -27.68 1.23 -4.19
CA ASP A 177 -27.53 1.52 -2.77
C ASP A 177 -26.17 2.17 -2.52
N LYS A 178 -26.12 3.05 -1.52
CA LYS A 178 -25.02 4.00 -1.32
C LYS A 178 -23.63 3.34 -1.37
N ASP A 179 -23.46 2.23 -0.66
CA ASP A 179 -22.20 1.49 -0.54
C ASP A 179 -21.84 0.71 -1.80
N LEU A 180 -22.82 0.09 -2.48
CA LEU A 180 -22.57 -0.54 -3.77
C LEU A 180 -22.26 0.50 -4.86
N TYR A 181 -22.98 1.62 -4.89
CA TYR A 181 -22.70 2.72 -5.80
C TYR A 181 -21.28 3.28 -5.59
N GLU A 182 -20.85 3.41 -4.34
CA GLU A 182 -19.47 3.80 -3.99
C GLU A 182 -18.46 2.77 -4.53
N LEU A 183 -18.74 1.47 -4.34
CA LEU A 183 -17.91 0.38 -4.86
C LEU A 183 -17.79 0.42 -6.40
N PHE A 184 -18.89 0.57 -7.13
CA PHE A 184 -18.86 0.65 -8.60
C PHE A 184 -18.21 1.94 -9.10
N SER A 185 -18.44 3.07 -8.42
CA SER A 185 -17.75 4.32 -8.72
C SER A 185 -16.24 4.22 -8.55
N LEU A 186 -15.79 3.52 -7.49
CA LEU A 186 -14.37 3.21 -7.28
C LEU A 186 -13.81 2.39 -8.43
N ILE A 187 -14.47 1.28 -8.79
CA ILE A 187 -14.08 0.43 -9.92
C ILE A 187 -13.98 1.23 -11.23
N ARG A 188 -14.93 2.13 -11.48
CA ARG A 188 -14.93 2.98 -12.69
C ARG A 188 -13.72 3.90 -12.73
N SER A 189 -13.42 4.56 -11.62
CA SER A 189 -12.31 5.51 -11.53
C SER A 189 -10.94 4.83 -11.66
N GLU A 190 -10.76 3.65 -11.08
CA GLU A 190 -9.47 2.95 -11.08
C GLU A 190 -9.23 2.09 -12.33
N HIS A 191 -10.27 1.41 -12.84
CA HIS A 191 -10.13 0.34 -13.83
C HIS A 191 -10.93 0.55 -15.10
N GLY A 192 -11.80 1.57 -15.19
CA GLY A 192 -12.76 1.73 -16.29
C GLY A 192 -12.16 1.74 -17.70
N THR A 193 -10.91 2.18 -17.87
CA THR A 193 -10.21 2.18 -19.18
C THR A 193 -9.65 0.81 -19.57
N LYS A 194 -9.53 -0.12 -18.61
CA LYS A 194 -8.97 -1.46 -18.78
C LYS A 194 -10.04 -2.56 -18.83
N LEU A 195 -11.30 -2.21 -18.57
CA LEU A 195 -12.44 -3.13 -18.66
C LEU A 195 -12.77 -3.47 -20.10
N SER A 196 -13.46 -4.59 -20.30
CA SER A 196 -14.04 -4.92 -21.59
C SER A 196 -15.09 -3.88 -21.98
N LYS A 197 -15.38 -3.72 -23.28
CA LYS A 197 -16.41 -2.78 -23.75
C LYS A 197 -17.76 -3.04 -23.07
N ALA A 198 -18.17 -4.30 -22.95
CA ALA A 198 -19.43 -4.68 -22.34
C ALA A 198 -19.46 -4.38 -20.83
N ASP A 199 -18.41 -4.73 -20.09
CA ASP A 199 -18.33 -4.47 -18.65
C ASP A 199 -18.28 -2.97 -18.35
N LYS A 200 -17.61 -2.20 -19.21
CA LYS A 200 -17.58 -0.74 -19.12
C LYS A 200 -18.96 -0.13 -19.38
N GLU A 201 -19.67 -0.58 -20.41
CA GLU A 201 -21.03 -0.10 -20.70
C GLU A 201 -22.03 -0.44 -19.59
N TYR A 202 -21.89 -1.60 -18.94
CA TYR A 202 -22.67 -1.95 -17.75
C TYR A 202 -22.34 -1.01 -16.58
N LEU A 203 -21.05 -0.82 -16.31
CA LEU A 203 -20.58 0.02 -15.21
C LEU A 203 -20.97 1.49 -15.36
N ASP A 204 -20.84 2.04 -16.57
CA ASP A 204 -21.22 3.42 -16.87
C ASP A 204 -22.73 3.60 -16.63
N ARG A 205 -23.57 2.65 -17.05
CA ARG A 205 -25.02 2.71 -16.79
C ARG A 205 -25.39 2.59 -15.31
N VAL A 206 -24.77 1.67 -14.57
CA VAL A 206 -24.99 1.56 -13.12
C VAL A 206 -24.65 2.87 -12.40
N VAL A 207 -23.56 3.54 -12.79
CA VAL A 207 -23.06 4.74 -12.11
C VAL A 207 -23.74 6.03 -12.60
N ASP A 208 -24.10 6.12 -13.87
CA ASP A 208 -24.67 7.34 -14.48
C ASP A 208 -26.22 7.34 -14.50
N GLU A 209 -26.83 6.19 -14.73
CA GLU A 209 -28.30 6.05 -14.89
C GLU A 209 -28.96 5.50 -13.64
N GLY A 210 -28.20 4.79 -12.78
CA GLY A 210 -28.74 4.16 -11.58
C GLY A 210 -29.66 2.98 -11.92
N GLU A 211 -29.39 2.27 -13.02
CA GLU A 211 -30.20 1.14 -13.47
C GLU A 211 -29.36 -0.15 -13.55
N ALA A 212 -29.91 -1.25 -13.03
CA ALA A 212 -29.36 -2.59 -13.22
C ALA A 212 -29.87 -3.18 -14.55
N ILE A 213 -28.96 -3.71 -15.39
CA ILE A 213 -29.35 -4.43 -16.61
C ILE A 213 -29.80 -5.84 -16.23
N TRP A 214 -31.06 -6.15 -16.48
CA TRP A 214 -31.59 -7.52 -16.48
C TRP A 214 -31.23 -8.17 -17.82
N GLY A 215 -30.53 -9.31 -17.78
CA GLY A 215 -30.45 -10.15 -18.97
C GLY A 215 -31.85 -10.63 -19.34
N GLU A 216 -32.25 -10.49 -20.60
CA GLU A 216 -33.42 -11.17 -21.15
C GLU A 216 -33.19 -12.69 -21.07
N GLU A 217 -33.56 -13.33 -19.98
CA GLU A 217 -33.71 -14.79 -19.91
C GLU A 217 -35.04 -15.13 -19.21
N GLY A 218 -36.01 -15.55 -20.03
CA GLY A 218 -37.12 -16.43 -19.66
C GLY A 218 -38.18 -15.86 -18.72
N GLU A 219 -39.34 -15.53 -19.27
CA GLU A 219 -40.60 -15.61 -18.53
C GLU A 219 -40.80 -17.06 -18.03
N ASP A 220 -40.23 -17.40 -16.88
CA ASP A 220 -40.74 -18.53 -16.10
C ASP A 220 -41.81 -17.97 -15.16
N GLU A 221 -43.06 -18.11 -15.61
CA GLU A 221 -44.28 -17.91 -14.84
C GLU A 221 -44.10 -18.47 -13.42
N ILE A 222 -44.25 -17.61 -12.41
CA ILE A 222 -44.36 -18.02 -11.01
C ILE A 222 -45.81 -18.53 -10.83
N PRO A 223 -46.06 -19.84 -10.61
CA PRO A 223 -47.39 -20.28 -10.22
C PRO A 223 -47.61 -19.89 -8.75
N PHE A 224 -48.72 -19.20 -8.51
CA PHE A 224 -49.22 -18.79 -7.19
C PHE A 224 -49.35 -19.95 -6.20
#